data_AF-A0A524IF39-F1
#
_entry.id   AF-A0A524IF39-F1
#
_cell.length_a   1.000
_cell.length_b   1.000
_cell.length_c   1.000
_cell.angle_alpha   90.00
_cell.angle_beta   90.00
_cell.angle_gamma   90.00
#
_symmetry.space_group_name_H-M   'P 1'
#
loop_
_entity.id
_entity.type
_entity.pdbx_description
1 polymer ?
#
loop_
_entity_poly.entity_id
_entity_poly.type
_entity_poly.pdbx_seq_one_letter_code
_entity_poly.pdbx_strand_id
1 'polypeptide(L)'
;HVIEHAISGFFNVIHGAGLAAVLPAWMYYRCERNPERFIVFAERIFGIKKNGKSDYDTAKTAIDTLKAKFVSWGLPVSLKELNVPESSFGDIADVVVNDPDSFIKDKALVFDVLNRCK
;
A
#
# COMPACT_ATOMS: atom_id res chain seq x y z
N HIS A 1 -3.58 7.29 1.41
CA HIS A 1 -4.03 8.65 1.09
C HIS A 1 -2.84 9.56 0.96
N VAL A 2 -2.23 10.08 2.04
CA VAL A 2 -1.11 11.07 1.91
C VAL A 2 0.03 10.67 0.96
N ILE A 3 0.48 9.40 0.96
CA ILE A 3 1.49 8.91 -0.01
C ILE A 3 0.99 9.01 -1.46
N GLU A 4 -0.26 8.66 -1.68
CA GLU A 4 -0.86 8.74 -3.02
C GLU A 4 -1.13 10.19 -3.42
N HIS A 5 -1.55 11.08 -2.50
CA HIS A 5 -1.71 12.51 -2.81
C HIS A 5 -0.40 13.10 -3.34
N ALA A 6 0.72 12.77 -2.71
CA ALA A 6 2.04 13.20 -3.18
C ALA A 6 2.33 12.64 -4.59
N ILE A 7 2.12 11.35 -4.83
CA ILE A 7 2.29 10.73 -6.16
C ILE A 7 1.44 11.44 -7.22
N SER A 8 0.15 11.62 -6.95
CA SER A 8 -0.78 12.28 -7.89
C SER A 8 -0.42 13.75 -8.11
N GLY A 9 0.12 14.43 -7.10
CA GLY A 9 0.65 15.78 -7.22
C GLY A 9 1.83 15.90 -8.17
N PHE A 10 2.75 14.92 -8.18
CA PHE A 10 3.91 14.91 -9.09
C PHE A 10 3.60 14.40 -10.50
N PHE A 11 2.74 13.37 -10.61
CA PHE A 11 2.60 12.59 -11.85
C PHE A 11 1.19 12.65 -12.47
N ASN A 12 0.27 13.44 -11.89
CA ASN A 12 -1.12 13.56 -12.34
C ASN A 12 -1.82 12.19 -12.49
N VAL A 13 -1.55 11.29 -11.55
CA VAL A 13 -2.16 9.96 -11.47
C VAL A 13 -3.61 10.10 -11.02
N ILE A 14 -4.51 9.31 -11.61
CA ILE A 14 -5.90 9.24 -11.15
C ILE A 14 -5.92 8.66 -9.74
N HIS A 15 -6.57 9.35 -8.81
CA HIS A 15 -6.52 9.05 -7.37
C HIS A 15 -6.74 7.57 -7.01
N GLY A 16 -7.80 6.95 -7.55
CA GLY A 16 -8.10 5.54 -7.31
C GLY A 16 -7.03 4.57 -7.84
N ALA A 17 -6.38 4.91 -8.96
CA ALA A 17 -5.31 4.11 -9.54
C ALA A 17 -4.04 4.19 -8.68
N GLY A 18 -3.68 5.39 -8.20
CA GLY A 18 -2.59 5.57 -7.24
C GLY A 18 -2.81 4.81 -5.94
N LEU A 19 -4.04 4.81 -5.43
CA LEU A 19 -4.39 4.07 -4.20
C LEU A 19 -4.27 2.56 -4.40
N ALA A 20 -4.72 2.03 -5.55
CA ALA A 20 -4.60 0.61 -5.86
C ALA A 20 -3.14 0.13 -5.89
N ALA A 21 -2.22 0.97 -6.38
CA ALA A 21 -0.79 0.66 -6.41
C ALA A 21 -0.12 0.71 -5.02
N VAL A 22 -0.53 1.65 -4.16
CA VAL A 22 0.13 1.88 -2.86
C VAL A 22 -0.48 1.08 -1.71
N LEU A 23 -1.80 0.87 -1.73
CA LEU A 23 -2.52 0.28 -0.59
C LEU A 23 -2.00 -1.12 -0.20
N PRO A 24 -1.77 -2.08 -1.11
CA PRO A 24 -1.26 -3.40 -0.73
C PRO A 24 0.11 -3.32 -0.04
N ALA A 25 1.02 -2.49 -0.55
CA ALA A 25 2.35 -2.28 0.03
C ALA A 25 2.27 -1.68 1.45
N TRP A 26 1.37 -0.71 1.64
CA TRP A 26 1.12 -0.15 2.97
C TRP A 26 0.52 -1.19 3.94
N MET A 27 -0.42 -2.00 3.48
CA MET A 27 -1.00 -3.07 4.28
C MET A 27 0.05 -4.09 4.69
N TYR A 28 0.99 -4.44 3.81
CA TYR A 28 2.13 -5.31 4.13
C TYR A 28 2.97 -4.75 5.28
N TYR A 29 3.45 -3.51 5.13
CA TYR A 29 4.24 -2.84 6.16
C TYR A 29 3.52 -2.82 7.51
N ARG A 30 2.21 -2.53 7.52
CA ARG A 30 1.46 -2.41 8.76
C ARG A 30 1.16 -3.77 9.38
N CYS A 31 0.91 -4.79 8.56
CA CYS A 31 0.65 -6.15 9.00
C CYS A 31 1.85 -6.76 9.74
N GLU A 32 3.09 -6.47 9.31
CA GLU A 32 4.31 -6.93 10.02
C GLU A 32 4.37 -6.45 11.47
N ARG A 33 3.71 -5.33 11.78
CA ARG A 33 3.76 -4.67 13.11
C ARG A 33 2.49 -4.89 13.93
N ASN A 34 1.35 -5.07 13.26
CA ASN A 34 0.06 -5.27 13.92
C ASN A 34 -0.88 -6.07 12.99
N PRO A 35 -0.76 -7.41 12.98
CA PRO A 35 -1.51 -8.26 12.06
C PRO A 35 -2.98 -8.45 12.46
N GLU A 36 -3.36 -8.22 13.72
CA GLU A 36 -4.68 -8.55 14.26
C GLU A 36 -5.83 -7.97 13.42
N ARG A 37 -5.72 -6.69 13.04
CA ARG A 37 -6.73 -6.03 12.20
C ARG A 37 -6.82 -6.64 10.80
N PHE A 38 -5.71 -7.16 10.27
CA PHE A 38 -5.66 -7.76 8.94
C PHE A 38 -6.19 -9.20 8.93
N ILE A 39 -6.14 -9.91 10.06
CA ILE A 39 -6.84 -11.20 10.22
C ILE A 39 -8.35 -10.98 10.19
N VAL A 40 -8.85 -9.97 10.92
CA VAL A 40 -10.27 -9.61 10.89
C VAL A 40 -10.70 -9.22 9.47
N PHE A 41 -9.87 -8.46 8.76
CA PHE A 41 -10.08 -8.16 7.34
C PHE A 41 -10.12 -9.43 6.47
N ALA A 42 -9.17 -10.34 6.66
CA ALA A 42 -9.08 -11.61 5.93
C ALA A 42 -10.37 -12.44 6.09
N GLU A 43 -10.85 -12.59 7.31
CA GLU A 43 -12.05 -13.36 7.61
C GLU A 43 -13.32 -12.66 7.14
N ARG A 44 -13.49 -11.37 7.45
CA ARG A 44 -14.76 -10.66 7.19
C ARG A 44 -14.97 -10.30 5.73
N ILE A 45 -13.91 -10.01 4.99
CA ILE A 45 -14.02 -9.55 3.59
C ILE A 45 -13.86 -10.70 2.60
N PHE A 46 -12.97 -11.66 2.91
CA PHE A 46 -12.64 -12.75 1.99
C PHE A 46 -12.96 -14.15 2.53
N GLY A 47 -13.45 -14.29 3.77
CA GLY A 47 -13.73 -15.60 4.36
C GLY A 47 -12.47 -16.43 4.65
N ILE A 48 -11.28 -15.81 4.67
CA ILE A 48 -10.01 -16.50 4.87
C ILE A 48 -9.79 -16.73 6.35
N LYS A 49 -9.86 -17.99 6.78
CA LYS A 49 -9.61 -18.41 8.16
C LYS A 49 -8.14 -18.79 8.39
N LYS A 50 -7.67 -18.58 9.61
CA LYS A 50 -6.27 -18.83 10.01
C LYS A 50 -5.83 -20.29 9.81
N ASN A 51 -6.69 -21.29 10.02
CA ASN A 51 -6.46 -22.71 9.70
C ASN A 51 -5.02 -23.24 9.98
N GLY A 52 -4.43 -22.90 11.12
CA GLY A 52 -3.08 -23.31 11.51
C GLY A 52 -1.92 -22.50 10.92
N LYS A 53 -2.20 -21.50 10.07
CA LYS A 53 -1.22 -20.52 9.59
C LYS A 53 -0.89 -19.48 10.67
N SER A 54 0.24 -18.79 10.49
CA SER A 54 0.54 -17.61 11.29
C SER A 54 -0.44 -16.47 11.00
N ASP A 55 -0.50 -15.50 11.92
CA ASP A 55 -1.28 -14.28 11.75
C ASP A 55 -0.85 -13.50 10.52
N TYR A 56 0.47 -13.39 10.33
CA TYR A 56 1.07 -12.73 9.18
C TYR A 56 0.71 -13.44 7.87
N ASP A 57 0.81 -14.76 7.79
CA ASP A 57 0.49 -15.50 6.56
C ASP A 57 -0.99 -15.41 6.18
N THR A 58 -1.87 -15.39 7.18
CA THR A 58 -3.32 -15.24 6.99
C THR A 58 -3.64 -13.85 6.42
N ALA A 59 -3.08 -12.81 7.04
CA ALA A 59 -3.23 -11.44 6.58
C ALA A 59 -2.59 -11.21 5.21
N LYS A 60 -1.40 -11.76 4.96
CA LYS A 60 -0.74 -11.75 3.66
C LYS A 60 -1.63 -12.35 2.58
N THR A 61 -2.26 -13.49 2.84
CA THR A 61 -3.19 -14.12 1.88
C THR A 61 -4.34 -13.18 1.52
N ALA A 62 -4.88 -12.42 2.48
CA ALA A 62 -5.93 -11.43 2.23
C ALA A 62 -5.43 -10.21 1.44
N ILE A 63 -4.22 -9.72 1.73
CA ILE A 63 -3.60 -8.60 0.99
C ILE A 63 -3.33 -9.01 -0.46
N ASP A 64 -2.81 -10.23 -0.69
CA ASP A 64 -2.61 -10.79 -2.03
C ASP A 64 -3.93 -10.94 -2.78
N THR A 65 -4.99 -11.38 -2.09
CA THR A 65 -6.33 -11.49 -2.67
C THR A 65 -6.87 -10.12 -3.09
N LEU A 66 -6.67 -9.08 -2.26
CA LEU A 66 -7.03 -7.71 -2.62
C LEU A 66 -6.25 -7.21 -3.84
N LYS A 67 -4.92 -7.42 -3.86
CA LYS A 67 -4.06 -7.04 -5.00
C LYS A 67 -4.52 -7.74 -6.28
N ALA A 68 -4.84 -9.04 -6.22
CA ALA A 68 -5.37 -9.79 -7.36
C ALA A 68 -6.74 -9.27 -7.84
N LYS A 69 -7.59 -8.80 -6.92
CA LYS A 69 -8.87 -8.14 -7.29
C LYS A 69 -8.65 -6.84 -8.04
N PHE A 70 -7.70 -6.00 -7.61
CA PHE A 70 -7.32 -4.79 -8.35
C PHE A 70 -6.87 -5.10 -9.78
N VAL A 71 -6.00 -6.11 -9.95
CA VAL A 71 -5.60 -6.59 -11.29
C VAL A 71 -6.81 -7.03 -12.10
N SER A 72 -7.75 -7.79 -11.51
CA SER A 72 -8.96 -8.25 -12.21
C SER A 72 -9.89 -7.12 -12.65
N TRP A 73 -9.81 -5.96 -12.01
CA TRP A 73 -10.55 -4.75 -12.38
C TRP A 73 -9.79 -3.84 -13.34
N GLY A 74 -8.58 -4.25 -13.76
CA GLY A 74 -7.72 -3.43 -14.63
C GLY A 74 -7.07 -2.24 -13.92
N LEU A 75 -6.98 -2.27 -12.58
CA LEU A 75 -6.30 -1.24 -11.81
C LEU A 75 -4.81 -1.55 -11.71
N PRO A 76 -3.94 -0.52 -11.72
CA PRO A 76 -2.52 -0.73 -11.56
C PRO A 76 -2.19 -1.13 -10.13
N VAL A 77 -1.23 -2.04 -9.97
CA VAL A 77 -0.83 -2.58 -8.67
C VAL A 77 0.65 -2.40 -8.35
N SER A 78 1.33 -1.58 -9.16
CA SER A 78 2.71 -1.14 -8.96
C SER A 78 2.87 0.33 -9.37
N LEU A 79 3.90 0.99 -8.81
CA LEU A 79 4.28 2.35 -9.23
C LEU A 79 4.87 2.37 -10.63
N LYS A 80 5.44 1.25 -11.09
CA LYS A 80 5.94 1.07 -12.45
C LYS A 80 4.82 1.15 -13.49
N GLU A 81 3.68 0.51 -13.24
CA GLU A 81 2.49 0.60 -14.11
C GLU A 81 1.93 2.02 -14.20
N LEU A 82 2.20 2.86 -13.20
CA LEU A 82 1.84 4.28 -13.14
C LEU A 82 2.91 5.22 -13.72
N ASN A 83 4.01 4.69 -14.26
CA ASN A 83 5.17 5.46 -14.74
C ASN A 83 5.80 6.38 -13.68
N VAL A 84 5.73 6.00 -12.40
CA VAL A 84 6.40 6.73 -11.31
C VAL A 84 7.84 6.23 -11.18
N PRO A 85 8.86 7.06 -11.48
CA PRO A 85 10.25 6.64 -11.43
C PRO A 85 10.75 6.51 -9.99
N GLU A 86 11.54 5.47 -9.70
CA GLU A 86 12.12 5.26 -8.37
C GLU A 86 12.97 6.44 -7.89
N SER A 87 13.58 7.20 -8.81
CA SER A 87 14.34 8.42 -8.50
C SER A 87 13.50 9.51 -7.83
N SER A 88 12.18 9.49 -7.98
CA SER A 88 11.26 10.46 -7.35
C SER A 88 10.85 10.08 -5.92
N PHE A 89 11.20 8.88 -5.44
CA PHE A 89 10.74 8.41 -4.13
C PHE A 89 11.23 9.28 -2.98
N GLY A 90 12.40 9.90 -3.12
CA GLY A 90 12.94 10.86 -2.16
C GLY A 90 12.04 12.09 -2.01
N ASP A 91 11.67 12.70 -3.15
CA ASP A 91 10.82 13.90 -3.20
C ASP A 91 9.40 13.61 -2.72
N ILE A 92 8.84 12.46 -3.13
CA ILE A 92 7.52 11.99 -2.63
C ILE A 92 7.57 11.87 -1.11
N ALA A 93 8.61 11.24 -0.56
CA ALA A 93 8.73 11.04 0.88
C ALA A 93 8.89 12.37 1.63
N ASP A 94 9.59 13.36 1.07
CA ASP A 94 9.69 14.71 1.63
C ASP A 94 8.33 15.41 1.66
N VAL A 95 7.55 15.34 0.58
CA VAL A 95 6.20 15.92 0.55
C VAL A 95 5.31 15.26 1.61
N VAL A 96 5.34 13.93 1.71
CA VAL A 96 4.50 13.18 2.67
C VAL A 96 4.81 13.56 4.12
N VAL A 97 6.08 13.72 4.51
CA VAL A 97 6.40 14.03 5.92
C VAL A 97 6.13 15.50 6.28
N ASN A 98 6.22 16.39 5.30
CA ASN A 98 5.97 17.82 5.46
C ASN A 98 4.50 18.22 5.27
N ASP A 99 3.65 17.33 4.75
CA ASP A 99 2.21 17.55 4.65
C ASP A 99 1.58 17.74 6.05
N PRO A 100 0.86 18.86 6.30
CA PRO A 100 0.17 19.12 7.57
C PRO A 100 -0.83 18.04 7.97
N ASP A 101 -1.49 17.39 7.01
CA ASP A 101 -2.50 16.35 7.23
C ASP A 101 -1.87 14.95 7.40
N SER A 102 -0.56 14.84 7.22
CA SER A 102 0.14 13.57 7.34
C SER A 102 0.51 13.23 8.77
N PHE A 103 0.00 12.09 9.24
CA PHE A 103 0.45 11.43 10.47
C PHE A 103 1.79 10.69 10.31
N ILE A 104 2.32 10.59 9.08
CA ILE A 104 3.59 9.92 8.81
C ILE A 104 4.70 10.97 8.83
N LYS A 105 5.57 10.92 9.84
CA LYS A 105 6.71 11.84 9.99
C LYS A 105 8.07 11.17 9.80
N ASP A 106 8.07 9.89 9.47
CA ASP A 106 9.26 9.10 9.20
C ASP A 106 9.42 8.91 7.68
N LYS A 107 10.47 9.53 7.12
CA LYS A 107 10.80 9.44 5.69
C LYS A 107 11.19 8.01 5.30
N ALA A 108 11.87 7.29 6.19
CA ALA A 108 12.31 5.91 5.92
C ALA A 108 11.11 4.97 5.80
N LEU A 109 10.05 5.18 6.59
CA LEU A 109 8.78 4.46 6.45
C LEU A 109 8.17 4.68 5.06
N VAL A 110 8.06 5.94 4.61
CA VAL A 110 7.50 6.23 3.28
C VAL A 110 8.34 5.56 2.20
N PHE A 111 9.66 5.63 2.31
CA PHE A 111 10.58 5.00 1.36
C PHE A 111 10.43 3.48 1.33
N ASP A 112 10.30 2.82 2.49
CA ASP A 112 10.05 1.37 2.57
C ASP A 112 8.73 1.00 1.87
N VAL A 113 7.66 1.76 2.11
CA VAL A 113 6.37 1.54 1.44
C VAL A 113 6.49 1.70 -0.07
N LEU A 114 7.11 2.79 -0.56
CA LEU A 114 7.29 3.03 -2.00
C LEU A 114 8.10 1.92 -2.67
N ASN A 115 9.15 1.42 -2.01
CA ASN A 115 9.96 0.29 -2.52
C ASN A 115 9.21 -1.05 -2.56
N ARG A 116 8.17 -1.20 -1.75
CA ARG A 116 7.29 -2.39 -1.76
C ARG A 116 6.23 -2.32 -2.86
N CYS A 117 6.03 -1.15 -3.50
CA CYS A 117 5.10 -0.95 -4.60
C CYS A 117 5.66 -1.35 -5.99
N LYS A 118 6.63 -2.28 -6.04
CA LYS A 118 7.20 -2.79 -7.29
C LYS A 118 6.22 -3.62 -8.11
#